data_AF-A0A6M5FCX8-F1
#
_entry.id   AF-A0A6M5FCX8-F1
#
_cell.length_a   1.000
_cell.length_b   1.000
_cell.length_c   1.000
_cell.angle_alpha   90.00
_cell.angle_beta   90.00
_cell.angle_gamma   90.00
#
_symmetry.space_group_name_H-M   'P 1'
#
loop_
_entity.id
_entity.type
_entity.pdbx_description
1 polymer ?
#
loop_
_entity_poly.entity_id
_entity_poly.type
_entity_poly.pdbx_seq_one_letter_code
_entity_poly.pdbx_strand_id
1 'polypeptide(L)'
;MKRRRVRRLALSYLAVIMTLSLLFSVIIFAITSVQLNRPLPPGEHTQQPPELIERQFNRRLEQRNSETRGSVIISLAALNGVMLLVGYWLSLLLARRTLAPIERAMRAQVQFVSDASHELRTPLTALMTTNEVALRKKTLDEKKARAVFQRNIDEVEKLRELTDNLLQLTQVDNQQIEKQAVDMAKLVRDTVDRYQPVADKK
;
A
#
# COMPACT_ATOMS: atom_id res chain seq x y z
N MET A 1 8.49 -13.14 -5.58
CA MET A 1 7.25 -12.88 -4.80
C MET A 1 6.42 -11.64 -5.24
N LYS A 2 7.00 -10.58 -5.82
CA LYS A 2 6.28 -9.35 -6.24
C LYS A 2 5.07 -9.57 -7.18
N ARG A 3 5.20 -10.41 -8.23
CA ARG A 3 4.09 -10.69 -9.18
C ARG A 3 2.82 -11.28 -8.53
N ARG A 4 2.96 -12.09 -7.46
CA ARG A 4 1.81 -12.67 -6.74
C ARG A 4 1.03 -11.65 -5.90
N ARG A 5 1.68 -10.56 -5.44
CA ARG A 5 1.01 -9.48 -4.70
C ARG A 5 0.27 -8.54 -5.66
N VAL A 6 0.89 -8.19 -6.79
CA VAL A 6 0.27 -7.37 -7.83
C VAL A 6 -0.97 -8.05 -8.41
N ARG A 7 -0.90 -9.36 -8.70
CA ARG A 7 -2.05 -10.12 -9.19
C ARG A 7 -3.20 -10.16 -8.17
N ARG A 8 -2.89 -10.24 -6.86
CA ARG A 8 -3.90 -10.21 -5.80
C ARG A 8 -4.59 -8.84 -5.69
N LEU A 9 -3.83 -7.75 -5.81
CA LEU A 9 -4.37 -6.39 -5.84
C LEU A 9 -5.27 -6.20 -7.08
N ALA A 10 -4.79 -6.57 -8.27
CA ALA A 10 -5.57 -6.49 -9.51
C ALA A 10 -6.87 -7.31 -9.45
N LEU A 11 -6.83 -8.52 -8.89
CA LEU A 11 -8.02 -9.34 -8.67
C LEU A 11 -9.00 -8.70 -7.69
N SER A 12 -8.51 -8.03 -6.64
CA SER A 12 -9.39 -7.29 -5.73
C SER A 12 -10.03 -6.06 -6.39
N TYR A 13 -9.31 -5.34 -7.27
CA TYR A 13 -9.87 -4.25 -8.06
C TYR A 13 -10.94 -4.75 -9.05
N LEU A 14 -10.65 -5.84 -9.74
CA LEU A 14 -11.57 -6.45 -10.70
C LEU A 14 -12.82 -6.99 -10.00
N ALA A 15 -12.66 -7.65 -8.86
CA ALA A 15 -13.78 -8.14 -8.06
C ALA A 15 -14.69 -6.99 -7.63
N VAL A 16 -14.11 -5.89 -7.14
CA VAL A 16 -14.86 -4.69 -6.75
C VAL A 16 -15.65 -4.10 -7.91
N ILE A 17 -15.01 -3.88 -9.06
CA ILE A 17 -15.66 -3.32 -10.26
C ILE A 17 -16.76 -4.26 -10.76
N MET A 18 -16.52 -5.58 -10.73
CA MET A 18 -17.52 -6.60 -11.08
C MET A 18 -18.72 -6.56 -10.15
N THR A 19 -18.54 -6.51 -8.82
CA THR A 19 -19.67 -6.40 -7.89
C THR A 19 -20.47 -5.14 -8.13
N LEU A 20 -19.80 -4.01 -8.37
CA LEU A 20 -20.46 -2.74 -8.64
C LEU A 20 -21.26 -2.79 -9.95
N SER A 21 -20.69 -3.38 -11.00
CA SER A 21 -21.34 -3.57 -12.30
C SER A 21 -22.51 -4.56 -12.24
N LEU A 22 -22.38 -5.64 -11.48
CA LEU A 22 -23.42 -6.65 -11.32
C LEU A 22 -24.60 -6.10 -10.53
N LEU A 23 -24.34 -5.34 -9.46
CA LEU A 23 -25.35 -4.67 -8.66
C LEU A 23 -26.11 -3.62 -9.51
N PHE A 24 -25.40 -2.86 -10.34
CA PHE A 24 -25.98 -1.95 -11.32
C PHE A 24 -26.89 -2.67 -12.33
N SER A 25 -26.42 -3.79 -12.89
CA SER A 25 -27.18 -4.59 -13.87
C SER A 25 -28.46 -5.19 -13.28
N VAL A 26 -28.39 -5.76 -12.07
CA VAL A 26 -29.55 -6.36 -11.39
C VAL A 26 -30.63 -5.31 -11.10
N ILE A 27 -30.23 -4.11 -10.67
CA ILE A 27 -31.20 -3.05 -10.34
C ILE A 27 -31.86 -2.50 -11.60
N ILE A 28 -31.10 -2.28 -12.69
CA ILE A 28 -31.68 -1.88 -13.98
C ILE A 28 -32.68 -2.94 -14.45
N PHE A 29 -32.30 -4.21 -14.40
CA PHE A 29 -33.18 -5.32 -14.79
C PHE A 29 -34.45 -5.37 -13.95
N ALA A 30 -34.36 -5.19 -12.63
CA ALA A 30 -35.53 -5.15 -11.75
C ALA A 30 -36.49 -4.01 -12.12
N ILE A 31 -35.97 -2.80 -12.33
CA ILE A 31 -36.77 -1.63 -12.74
C ILE A 31 -37.44 -1.86 -14.10
N THR A 32 -36.68 -2.38 -15.08
CA THR A 32 -37.20 -2.67 -16.43
C THR A 32 -38.22 -3.80 -16.42
N SER A 33 -37.99 -4.88 -15.66
CA SER A 33 -38.89 -6.04 -15.59
C SER A 33 -40.27 -5.70 -15.01
N VAL A 34 -40.31 -4.82 -14.01
CA VAL A 34 -41.56 -4.33 -13.41
C VAL A 34 -42.39 -3.52 -14.41
N GLN A 35 -41.75 -2.93 -15.44
CA GLN A 35 -42.45 -2.22 -16.51
C GLN A 35 -43.00 -3.16 -17.58
N LEU A 36 -42.30 -4.24 -17.92
CA LEU A 36 -42.73 -5.17 -18.99
C LEU A 36 -43.88 -6.09 -18.58
N ASN A 37 -43.99 -6.45 -17.30
CA ASN A 37 -44.94 -7.48 -16.84
C ASN A 37 -46.32 -6.97 -16.43
N ARG A 38 -46.70 -5.73 -16.75
CA ARG A 38 -48.04 -5.22 -16.44
C ARG A 38 -49.06 -5.74 -17.45
N PRO A 39 -50.08 -6.53 -17.03
CA PRO A 39 -51.12 -7.00 -17.93
C PRO A 39 -51.86 -5.81 -18.56
N LEU A 40 -52.10 -5.90 -19.86
CA LEU A 40 -52.98 -4.96 -20.56
C LEU A 40 -54.34 -4.98 -19.86
N PRO A 41 -54.95 -3.81 -19.58
CA PRO A 41 -56.24 -3.76 -18.90
C PRO A 41 -57.30 -4.51 -19.72
N PRO A 42 -58.28 -5.18 -19.08
CA PRO A 42 -59.31 -5.93 -19.80
C PRO A 42 -60.04 -5.02 -20.78
N GLY A 43 -60.17 -5.46 -22.03
CA GLY A 43 -61.03 -4.78 -22.99
C GLY A 43 -62.48 -4.94 -22.53
N GLU A 44 -63.15 -3.85 -22.16
CA GLU A 44 -64.60 -3.86 -22.12
C GLU A 44 -65.09 -4.03 -23.57
N HIS A 45 -65.60 -5.22 -23.88
CA HIS A 45 -66.32 -5.48 -25.10
C HIS A 45 -67.66 -4.75 -25.06
N THR A 46 -67.66 -3.45 -25.32
CA THR A 46 -68.91 -2.68 -25.44
C THR A 46 -68.85 -1.73 -26.64
N GLN A 47 -69.89 -1.81 -27.46
CA GLN A 47 -70.09 -1.17 -28.76
C GLN A 47 -70.05 0.37 -28.69
N GLN A 48 -68.86 0.98 -28.64
CA GLN A 48 -68.68 2.43 -28.64
C GLN A 48 -68.11 2.96 -29.97
N PRO A 49 -68.38 4.22 -30.36
CA PRO A 49 -67.87 4.81 -31.61
C PRO A 49 -66.33 4.87 -31.63
N PRO A 50 -65.68 4.58 -32.78
CA PRO A 50 -64.22 4.45 -32.87
C PRO A 50 -63.44 5.71 -32.44
N GLU A 51 -63.97 6.92 -32.70
CA GLU A 51 -63.30 8.16 -32.29
C GLU A 51 -63.23 8.38 -30.77
N LEU A 52 -64.23 7.92 -30.02
CA LEU A 52 -64.25 8.07 -28.55
C LEU A 52 -63.33 7.06 -27.89
N ILE A 53 -63.25 5.85 -28.44
CA ILE A 53 -62.29 4.82 -28.04
C ILE A 53 -60.87 5.35 -28.24
N GLU A 54 -60.58 5.93 -29.41
CA GLU A 54 -59.25 6.44 -29.74
C GLU A 54 -58.84 7.64 -28.85
N ARG A 55 -59.75 8.58 -28.59
CA ARG A 55 -59.48 9.72 -27.69
C ARG A 55 -59.32 9.29 -26.23
N GLN A 56 -60.10 8.33 -25.74
CA GLN A 56 -59.95 7.78 -24.40
C GLN A 56 -58.69 6.93 -24.25
N PHE A 57 -58.29 6.22 -25.31
CA PHE A 57 -57.04 5.46 -25.36
C PHE A 57 -55.83 6.40 -25.34
N ASN A 58 -55.83 7.45 -26.18
CA ASN A 58 -54.75 8.44 -26.21
C ASN A 58 -54.61 9.21 -24.90
N ARG A 59 -55.71 9.67 -24.28
CA ARG A 59 -55.66 10.32 -22.96
C ARG A 59 -55.11 9.40 -21.87
N ARG A 60 -55.43 8.10 -21.91
CA ARG A 60 -54.92 7.10 -20.96
C ARG A 60 -53.44 6.77 -21.17
N LEU A 61 -52.95 6.76 -22.41
CA LEU A 61 -51.52 6.63 -22.72
C LEU A 61 -50.72 7.84 -22.23
N GLU A 62 -51.24 9.05 -22.43
CA GLU A 62 -50.59 10.29 -21.97
C GLU A 62 -50.56 10.40 -20.44
N GLN A 63 -51.65 10.05 -19.75
CA GLN A 63 -51.70 10.06 -18.27
C GLN A 63 -50.71 9.07 -17.63
N ARG A 64 -50.48 7.89 -18.21
CA ARG A 64 -49.51 6.91 -17.65
C ARG A 64 -48.06 7.30 -17.88
N ASN A 65 -47.77 8.06 -18.94
CA ASN A 65 -46.40 8.40 -19.31
C ASN A 65 -45.76 9.36 -18.28
N SER A 66 -46.54 10.25 -17.64
CA SER A 66 -46.03 11.20 -16.64
C SER A 66 -45.73 10.55 -15.28
N GLU A 67 -46.61 9.69 -14.76
CA GLU A 67 -46.42 9.02 -13.46
C GLU A 67 -45.29 7.96 -13.51
N THR A 68 -45.19 7.25 -14.63
CA THR A 68 -44.14 6.23 -14.81
C THR A 68 -42.77 6.88 -14.99
N ARG A 69 -42.67 8.01 -15.70
CA ARG A 69 -41.40 8.73 -15.87
C ARG A 69 -40.86 9.28 -14.55
N GLY A 70 -41.72 9.83 -13.69
CA GLY A 70 -41.30 10.40 -12.39
C GLY A 70 -40.68 9.36 -11.45
N SER A 71 -41.33 8.21 -11.31
CA SER A 71 -40.83 7.12 -10.43
C SER A 71 -39.51 6.51 -10.92
N VAL A 72 -39.30 6.42 -12.24
CA VAL A 72 -38.04 5.96 -12.83
C VAL A 72 -36.91 6.94 -12.59
N ILE A 73 -37.15 8.25 -12.78
CA ILE A 73 -36.13 9.30 -12.57
C ILE A 73 -35.68 9.32 -11.10
N ILE A 74 -36.60 9.23 -10.15
CA ILE A 74 -36.29 9.20 -8.71
C ILE A 74 -35.50 7.94 -8.36
N SER A 75 -35.88 6.78 -8.89
CA SER A 75 -35.17 5.52 -8.67
C SER A 75 -33.75 5.55 -9.25
N LEU A 76 -33.57 6.12 -10.45
CA LEU A 76 -32.26 6.31 -11.08
C LEU A 76 -31.37 7.26 -10.27
N ALA A 77 -31.95 8.38 -9.80
CA ALA A 77 -31.23 9.37 -9.00
C ALA A 77 -30.79 8.81 -7.65
N ALA A 78 -31.68 8.09 -6.95
CA ALA A 78 -31.35 7.43 -5.69
C ALA A 78 -30.23 6.38 -5.87
N LEU A 79 -30.28 5.58 -6.93
CA LEU A 79 -29.26 4.58 -7.25
C LEU A 79 -27.91 5.24 -7.53
N ASN A 80 -27.87 6.24 -8.41
CA ASN A 80 -26.64 6.98 -8.70
C ASN A 80 -26.05 7.62 -7.44
N GLY A 81 -26.90 8.16 -6.56
CA GLY A 81 -26.47 8.68 -5.26
C GLY A 81 -25.80 7.62 -4.38
N VAL A 82 -26.45 6.45 -4.22
CA VAL A 82 -25.88 5.33 -3.45
C VAL A 82 -24.58 4.82 -4.07
N MET A 83 -24.53 4.68 -5.39
CA MET A 83 -23.33 4.27 -6.13
C MET A 83 -22.16 5.24 -5.92
N LEU A 84 -22.43 6.55 -5.93
CA LEU A 84 -21.42 7.57 -5.65
C LEU A 84 -20.92 7.48 -4.21
N LEU A 85 -21.81 7.32 -3.23
CA LEU A 85 -21.41 7.21 -1.82
C LEU A 85 -20.57 5.95 -1.56
N VAL A 86 -21.00 4.80 -2.09
CA VAL A 86 -20.27 3.53 -1.96
C VAL A 86 -18.93 3.60 -2.70
N GLY A 87 -18.93 4.12 -3.92
CA GLY A 87 -17.71 4.30 -4.71
C GLY A 87 -16.71 5.24 -4.03
N TYR A 88 -17.19 6.35 -3.46
CA TYR A 88 -16.37 7.30 -2.71
C TYR A 88 -15.77 6.65 -1.45
N TRP A 89 -16.62 6.00 -0.63
CA TRP A 89 -16.17 5.30 0.58
C TRP A 89 -15.11 4.24 0.26
N LEU A 90 -15.36 3.46 -0.79
CA LEU A 90 -14.48 2.39 -1.22
C LEU A 90 -13.17 2.94 -1.79
N SER A 91 -13.23 3.97 -2.63
CA SER A 91 -12.04 4.67 -3.14
C SER A 91 -11.15 5.16 -2.01
N LEU A 92 -11.71 5.79 -0.98
CA LEU A 92 -10.95 6.22 0.20
C LEU A 92 -10.34 5.05 0.97
N LEU A 93 -11.06 3.94 1.15
CA LEU A 93 -10.57 2.76 1.82
C LEU A 93 -9.37 2.15 1.07
N LEU A 94 -9.49 2.02 -0.25
CA LEU A 94 -8.43 1.49 -1.11
C LEU A 94 -7.21 2.40 -1.15
N ALA A 95 -7.40 3.71 -1.32
CA ALA A 95 -6.33 4.69 -1.29
C ALA A 95 -5.54 4.62 0.02
N ARG A 96 -6.23 4.57 1.17
CA ARG A 96 -5.58 4.42 2.48
C ARG A 96 -4.80 3.10 2.59
N ARG A 97 -5.37 1.99 2.10
CA ARG A 97 -4.74 0.66 2.19
C ARG A 97 -3.51 0.53 1.30
N THR A 98 -3.47 1.19 0.15
CA THR A 98 -2.32 1.16 -0.77
C THR A 98 -1.24 2.18 -0.38
N LEU A 99 -1.61 3.37 0.10
CA LEU A 99 -0.65 4.40 0.51
C LEU A 99 0.02 4.09 1.84
N ALA A 100 -0.69 3.53 2.82
CA ALA A 100 -0.13 3.25 4.15
C ALA A 100 1.21 2.45 4.13
N PRO A 101 1.35 1.34 3.39
CA PRO A 101 2.63 0.63 3.32
C PRO A 101 3.72 1.43 2.60
N ILE A 102 3.37 2.24 1.60
CA ILE A 102 4.33 3.10 0.88
C ILE A 102 4.85 4.17 1.82
N GLU A 103 3.97 4.87 2.53
CA GLU A 103 4.32 5.91 3.48
C GLU A 103 5.18 5.36 4.64
N ARG A 104 4.86 4.16 5.14
CA ARG A 104 5.69 3.47 6.13
C ARG A 104 7.09 3.15 5.59
N ALA A 105 7.19 2.62 4.37
CA ALA A 105 8.46 2.32 3.74
C ALA A 105 9.29 3.59 3.50
N MET A 106 8.67 4.67 3.02
CA MET A 106 9.32 5.96 2.84
C MET A 106 9.81 6.56 4.17
N ARG A 107 8.98 6.53 5.22
CA ARG A 107 9.39 6.96 6.56
C ARG A 107 10.58 6.16 7.07
N ALA A 108 10.54 4.83 6.95
CA ALA A 108 11.64 3.96 7.34
C ALA A 108 12.92 4.26 6.55
N GLN A 109 12.81 4.54 5.25
CA GLN A 109 13.96 4.92 4.42
C GLN A 109 14.56 6.26 4.85
N VAL A 110 13.73 7.28 5.12
CA VAL A 110 14.21 8.59 5.59
C VAL A 110 14.89 8.45 6.94
N GLN A 111 14.29 7.71 7.88
CA GLN A 111 14.88 7.45 9.18
C GLN A 111 16.21 6.71 9.05
N PHE A 112 16.27 5.65 8.24
CA PHE A 112 17.49 4.91 7.98
C PHE A 112 18.62 5.78 7.42
N VAL A 113 18.33 6.64 6.44
CA VAL A 113 19.33 7.57 5.87
C VAL A 113 19.79 8.58 6.93
N SER A 114 18.87 9.09 7.75
CA SER A 114 19.19 9.99 8.87
C SER A 114 20.13 9.32 9.86
N ASP A 115 19.77 8.13 10.34
CA ASP A 115 20.52 7.36 11.33
C ASP A 115 21.91 7.00 10.78
N ALA A 116 22.00 6.50 9.55
CA ALA A 116 23.27 6.23 8.88
C ALA A 116 24.13 7.50 8.76
N SER A 117 23.53 8.65 8.42
CA SER A 117 24.26 9.92 8.33
C SER A 117 24.81 10.38 9.68
N HIS A 118 24.06 10.16 10.77
CA HIS A 118 24.51 10.46 12.12
C HIS A 118 25.65 9.53 12.56
N GLU A 119 25.50 8.23 12.34
CA GLU A 119 26.51 7.23 12.67
C GLU A 119 27.82 7.45 11.89
N LEU A 120 27.75 7.86 10.61
CA LEU A 120 28.93 8.20 9.81
C LEU A 120 29.58 9.54 10.21
N ARG A 121 28.80 10.52 10.67
CA ARG A 121 29.32 11.84 11.05
C ARG A 121 30.23 11.77 12.27
N THR A 122 29.93 10.90 13.22
CA THR A 122 30.69 10.75 14.48
C THR A 122 32.17 10.40 14.25
N PRO A 123 32.52 9.29 13.56
CA PRO A 123 33.91 8.93 13.28
C PRO A 123 34.59 9.95 12.36
N LEU A 124 33.88 10.55 11.40
CA LEU A 124 34.40 11.65 10.57
C LEU A 124 34.79 12.88 11.40
N THR A 125 33.95 13.26 12.37
CA THR A 125 34.22 14.39 13.26
C THR A 125 35.40 14.09 14.18
N ALA A 126 35.51 12.84 14.67
CA ALA A 126 36.63 12.39 15.47
C ALA A 126 37.96 12.42 14.69
N LEU A 127 37.96 11.95 13.44
CA LEU A 127 39.08 12.06 12.50
C LEU A 127 39.51 13.51 12.30
N MET A 128 38.55 14.37 11.98
CA MET A 128 38.81 15.79 11.73
C MET A 128 39.40 16.47 12.96
N THR A 129 38.81 16.25 14.14
CA THR A 129 39.28 16.83 15.41
C THR A 129 40.67 16.32 15.76
N THR A 130 40.93 15.01 15.59
CA THR A 130 42.25 14.42 15.87
C THR A 130 43.33 15.05 14.99
N ASN A 131 43.04 15.25 13.71
CA ASN A 131 43.97 15.87 12.76
C ASN A 131 44.14 17.38 13.02
N GLU A 132 43.08 18.12 13.33
CA GLU A 132 43.17 19.53 13.69
C GLU A 132 44.03 19.75 14.94
N VAL A 133 43.85 18.91 15.97
CA VAL A 133 44.65 18.96 17.19
C VAL A 133 46.13 18.64 16.89
N ALA A 134 46.39 17.68 16.00
CA ALA A 134 47.75 17.36 15.57
C ALA A 134 48.39 18.53 14.80
N LEU A 135 47.67 19.16 13.87
CA LEU A 135 48.12 20.31 13.09
C LEU A 135 48.43 21.56 13.94
N ARG A 136 47.71 21.75 15.06
CA ARG A 136 47.95 22.88 15.97
C ARG A 136 49.23 22.74 16.80
N LYS A 137 49.87 21.57 16.85
CA LYS A 137 51.10 21.38 17.62
C LYS A 137 52.33 21.84 16.82
N LYS A 138 53.18 22.68 17.43
CA LYS A 138 54.44 23.16 16.83
C LYS A 138 55.41 22.02 16.48
N THR A 139 55.43 20.97 17.30
CA THR A 139 56.22 19.76 17.05
C THR A 139 55.42 18.53 17.49
N LEU A 140 55.47 17.48 16.68
CA LEU A 140 54.89 16.18 16.98
C LEU A 140 56.04 15.18 17.09
N ASP A 141 56.23 14.58 18.27
CA ASP A 141 57.18 13.47 18.40
C ASP A 141 56.66 12.22 17.69
N GLU A 142 57.55 11.28 17.37
CA GLU A 142 57.19 10.06 16.64
C GLU A 142 56.11 9.24 17.36
N LYS A 143 56.17 9.17 18.69
CA LYS A 143 55.21 8.41 19.51
C LYS A 143 53.80 9.00 19.40
N LYS A 144 53.67 10.32 19.45
CA LYS A 144 52.40 11.05 19.28
C LYS A 144 51.89 10.96 17.85
N ALA A 145 52.78 11.03 16.86
CA ALA A 145 52.41 10.83 15.46
C ALA A 145 51.83 9.43 15.22
N ARG A 146 52.49 8.38 15.72
CA ARG A 146 51.99 7.00 15.66
C ARG A 146 50.63 6.86 16.36
N ALA A 147 50.44 7.50 17.52
CA ALA A 147 49.15 7.47 18.22
C ALA A 147 48.02 8.16 17.44
N VAL A 148 48.31 9.27 16.75
CA VAL A 148 47.35 9.93 15.84
C VAL A 148 46.98 9.03 14.68
N PHE A 149 47.97 8.41 14.02
CA PHE A 149 47.70 7.47 12.92
C PHE A 149 46.91 6.25 13.37
N GLN A 150 47.21 5.69 14.54
CA GLN A 150 46.43 4.57 15.08
C GLN A 150 44.97 4.95 15.27
N ARG A 151 44.69 6.10 15.93
CA ARG A 151 43.31 6.59 16.08
C ARG A 151 42.61 6.80 14.75
N ASN A 152 43.32 7.33 13.76
CA ASN A 152 42.74 7.53 12.43
C ASN A 152 42.41 6.20 11.76
N ILE A 153 43.27 5.18 11.88
CA ILE A 153 43.01 3.83 11.37
C ILE A 153 41.76 3.25 12.05
N ASP A 154 41.67 3.35 13.38
CA ASP A 154 40.53 2.82 14.15
C ASP A 154 39.19 3.46 13.71
N GLU A 155 39.15 4.78 13.45
CA GLU A 155 37.94 5.46 12.97
C GLU A 155 37.60 5.12 11.51
N VAL A 156 38.61 4.92 10.65
CA VAL A 156 38.41 4.46 9.27
C VAL A 156 37.88 3.03 9.23
N GLU A 157 38.34 2.16 10.14
CA GLU A 157 37.85 0.79 10.26
C GLU A 157 36.37 0.76 10.69
N LYS A 158 35.97 1.61 11.65
CA LYS A 158 34.54 1.79 11.99
C LYS A 158 33.70 2.28 10.82
N LEU A 159 34.20 3.27 10.06
CA LEU A 159 33.52 3.75 8.86
C LEU A 159 33.34 2.62 7.84
N ARG A 160 34.39 1.81 7.63
CA ARG A 160 34.33 0.65 6.75
C ARG A 160 33.28 -0.35 7.21
N GLU A 161 33.28 -0.74 8.48
CA GLU A 161 32.30 -1.66 9.05
C GLU A 161 30.86 -1.16 8.87
N LEU A 162 30.62 0.14 9.14
CA LEU A 162 29.32 0.76 8.91
C LEU A 162 28.91 0.68 7.43
N THR A 163 29.81 1.03 6.50
CA THR A 163 29.50 0.95 5.07
C THR A 163 29.28 -0.47 4.57
N ASP A 164 30.03 -1.45 5.09
CA ASP A 164 29.85 -2.87 4.77
C ASP A 164 28.50 -3.38 5.28
N ASN A 165 28.10 -2.99 6.48
CA ASN A 165 26.77 -3.30 7.04
C ASN A 165 25.64 -2.69 6.21
N LEU A 166 25.78 -1.42 5.78
CA LEU A 166 24.82 -0.77 4.88
C LEU A 166 24.72 -1.50 3.53
N LEU A 167 25.86 -1.95 2.98
CA LEU A 167 25.89 -2.69 1.72
C LEU A 167 25.24 -4.08 1.87
N GLN A 168 25.49 -4.79 2.97
CA GLN A 168 24.87 -6.09 3.25
C GLN A 168 23.34 -5.99 3.29
N LEU A 169 22.78 -4.94 3.90
CA LEU A 169 21.33 -4.70 3.93
C LEU A 169 20.71 -4.62 2.52
N THR A 170 21.46 -4.14 1.52
CA THR A 170 20.98 -4.09 0.13
C THR A 170 21.02 -5.44 -0.59
N GLN A 171 21.82 -6.39 -0.10
CA GLN A 171 22.03 -7.70 -0.73
C GLN A 171 21.11 -8.79 -0.17
N VAL A 172 20.68 -8.69 1.10
CA VAL A 172 19.87 -9.70 1.79
C VAL A 172 18.55 -10.01 1.09
N ASP A 173 17.93 -9.03 0.42
CA ASP A 173 16.65 -9.23 -0.30
C ASP A 173 16.74 -10.18 -1.51
N ASN A 174 17.96 -10.48 -2.00
CA ASN A 174 18.20 -11.32 -3.18
C ASN A 174 18.92 -12.64 -2.90
N GLN A 175 19.33 -12.92 -1.66
CA GLN A 175 20.03 -14.18 -1.35
C GLN A 175 19.05 -15.34 -1.13
N GLN A 176 19.19 -16.40 -1.93
CA GLN A 176 18.57 -17.69 -1.62
C GLN A 176 19.30 -18.31 -0.43
N ILE A 177 18.66 -18.25 0.74
CA ILE A 177 19.17 -18.91 1.95
C ILE A 177 18.97 -20.42 1.77
N GLU A 178 20.07 -21.15 1.61
CA GLU A 178 20.06 -22.61 1.67
C GLU A 178 19.83 -23.06 3.10
N LYS A 179 18.72 -23.78 3.33
CA LYS A 179 18.37 -24.31 4.63
C LYS A 179 18.86 -25.74 4.73
N GLN A 180 19.62 -26.02 5.78
CA GLN A 180 20.08 -27.36 6.12
C GLN A 180 19.71 -27.71 7.56
N ALA A 181 19.61 -29.00 7.87
CA ALA A 181 19.41 -29.45 9.24
C ALA A 181 20.70 -29.20 10.04
N VAL A 182 20.57 -28.57 11.21
CA VAL A 182 21.70 -28.23 12.09
C VAL A 182 21.38 -28.69 13.51
N ASP A 183 22.36 -29.27 14.19
CA ASP A 183 22.28 -29.57 15.62
C ASP A 183 22.40 -28.26 16.42
N MET A 184 21.27 -27.80 16.95
CA MET A 184 21.18 -26.58 17.74
C MET A 184 22.01 -26.66 19.03
N ALA A 185 22.10 -27.84 19.67
CA ALA A 185 22.86 -28.00 20.91
C ALA A 185 24.36 -27.91 20.66
N LYS A 186 24.84 -28.41 19.51
CA LYS A 186 26.23 -28.21 19.09
C LYS A 186 26.50 -26.75 18.74
N LEU A 187 25.65 -26.13 17.92
CA LEU A 187 25.82 -24.73 17.51
C LEU A 187 25.89 -23.78 18.72
N VAL A 188 25.03 -23.98 19.72
CA VAL A 188 25.03 -23.16 20.93
C VAL A 188 26.31 -23.36 21.72
N ARG A 189 26.78 -24.60 21.92
CA ARG A 189 28.04 -24.88 22.63
C ARG A 189 29.24 -24.27 21.91
N ASP A 190 29.37 -24.47 20.61
CA ASP A 190 30.44 -23.88 19.79
C ASP A 190 30.44 -22.35 19.87
N THR A 191 29.25 -21.74 19.98
CA THR A 191 29.11 -20.29 20.15
C THR A 191 29.54 -19.84 21.55
N VAL A 192 29.12 -20.54 22.61
CA VAL A 192 29.50 -20.23 23.99
C VAL A 192 31.02 -20.32 24.16
N ASP A 193 31.63 -21.41 23.68
CA ASP A 193 33.08 -21.64 23.77
C ASP A 193 33.86 -20.54 23.03
N ARG A 194 33.35 -20.06 21.88
CA ARG A 194 33.96 -18.96 21.12
C ARG A 194 33.95 -17.63 21.88
N TYR A 195 32.91 -17.33 22.65
CA TYR A 195 32.75 -16.06 23.34
C TYR A 195 33.20 -16.08 24.82
N GLN A 196 33.42 -17.26 25.41
CA GLN A 196 33.93 -17.43 26.78
C GLN A 196 35.18 -16.59 27.09
N PRO A 197 36.22 -16.53 26.23
CA PRO A 197 37.44 -15.76 26.53
C PRO A 197 37.23 -14.24 26.58
N VAL A 198 36.15 -13.74 25.97
CA VAL A 198 35.77 -12.31 26.01
C VAL A 198 34.95 -12.02 27.25
N ALA A 199 34.11 -12.96 27.68
CA ALA A 199 33.34 -12.86 28.92
C ALA A 199 34.25 -12.86 30.15
N ASP A 200 35.28 -13.70 30.16
CA ASP A 200 36.23 -13.82 31.28
C ASP A 200 37.16 -12.60 31.44
N LYS A 201 37.18 -11.68 30.46
CA LYS A 201 37.96 -10.43 30.49
C LYS A 201 37.20 -9.23 31.07
N LYS A 202 35.95 -9.42 31.49
CA LYS A 202 35.08 -8.39 32.06
C LYS A 202 34.94 -8.57 33.57
#